data_AF-A0A497KXU5-F1
#
_entry.id   AF-A0A497KXU5-F1
#
_cell.length_a   1.000
_cell.length_b   1.000
_cell.length_c   1.000
_cell.angle_alpha   90.00
_cell.angle_beta   90.00
_cell.angle_gamma   90.00
#
_symmetry.space_group_name_H-M   'P 1'
#
loop_
_entity.id
_entity.type
_entity.pdbx_description
1 polymer ?
#
loop_
_entity_poly.entity_id
_entity_poly.type
_entity_poly.pdbx_seq_one_letter_code
_entity_poly.pdbx_strand_id
1 'polypeptide(L)' 'MGRYATISVKIPAELKEELRRRGIKVADVVREALRRAVAEARMRELEGKLEEIAPILEGMPLDFVVRSIREDRDRR' A
#
# COMPACT_ATOMS: atom_id res chain seq x y z
N MET A 1 -7.59 23.18 0.88
CA MET A 1 -8.34 22.37 -0.11
C MET A 1 -7.38 21.37 -0.73
N GLY A 2 -7.59 20.06 -0.50
CA GLY A 2 -6.74 19.03 -1.09
C GLY A 2 -6.84 19.02 -2.62
N ARG A 3 -5.72 18.84 -3.32
CA ARG A 3 -5.69 18.69 -4.78
C ARG A 3 -6.39 17.38 -5.16
N TYR A 4 -7.64 17.47 -5.61
CA TYR A 4 -8.32 16.36 -6.29
C TYR A 4 -7.94 16.38 -7.78
N ALA A 5 -7.76 15.19 -8.36
CA ALA A 5 -7.59 15.00 -9.80
C ALA A 5 -8.81 14.25 -10.36
N THR A 6 -9.25 14.64 -11.55
CA THR A 6 -10.36 13.98 -12.24
C THR A 6 -9.83 12.87 -13.14
N ILE A 7 -10.46 11.71 -13.06
CA ILE A 7 -10.25 10.60 -13.99
C ILE A 7 -11.56 10.30 -14.72
N SER A 8 -11.47 9.93 -16.00
CA SER A 8 -12.63 9.59 -16.83
C SER A 8 -12.45 8.19 -17.38
N VAL A 9 -13.42 7.31 -17.12
CA VAL A 9 -13.42 5.93 -17.59
C VAL A 9 -14.80 5.63 -18.18
N LYS A 10 -14.82 5.00 -19.37
CA LYS A 10 -16.06 4.54 -19.99
C LYS A 10 -16.49 3.22 -19.38
N ILE A 11 -17.79 3.07 -19.17
CA ILE A 11 -18.44 1.83 -18.70
C ILE A 11 -19.62 1.50 -19.62
N PRO A 12 -20.08 0.24 -19.66
CA PRO A 12 -21.32 -0.12 -20.35
C PRO A 12 -22.51 0.73 -19.88
N ALA A 13 -23.39 1.09 -20.81
CA ALA A 13 -24.53 1.94 -20.53
C ALA A 13 -25.49 1.28 -19.53
N GLU A 14 -25.68 -0.05 -19.65
CA GLU A 14 -26.55 -0.82 -18.75
C GLU A 14 -26.05 -0.76 -17.31
N LEU A 15 -24.72 -0.81 -17.10
CA LEU A 15 -24.11 -0.73 -15.78
C LEU A 15 -24.31 0.66 -15.16
N LYS A 16 -24.17 1.72 -15.95
CA LYS A 16 -24.42 3.09 -15.49
C LYS A 16 -25.86 3.27 -15.01
N GLU A 17 -26.82 2.74 -15.76
CA GLU A 17 -28.24 2.79 -15.40
C GLU A 17 -28.56 1.92 -14.18
N GLU A 18 -27.94 0.75 -14.04
CA GLU A 18 -28.10 -0.10 -12.86
C GLU A 18 -27.58 0.57 -11.58
N LEU A 19 -26.37 1.16 -11.65
CA LEU A 19 -25.79 1.93 -10.54
C LEU A 19 -26.71 3.07 -10.11
N ARG A 20 -27.28 3.78 -11.09
CA ARG A 20 -28.24 4.87 -10.86
C ARG A 20 -29.53 4.36 -10.20
N ARG A 21 -30.14 3.29 -10.74
CA ARG A 21 -31.38 2.70 -10.20
C ARG A 21 -31.22 2.22 -8.76
N ARG A 22 -30.03 1.73 -8.40
CA ARG A 22 -29.70 1.28 -7.04
C ARG A 22 -29.21 2.38 -6.10
N GLY A 23 -29.09 3.62 -6.58
CA GLY A 23 -28.58 4.74 -5.77
C GLY A 23 -27.10 4.60 -5.37
N ILE A 24 -26.32 3.82 -6.13
CA ILE A 24 -24.92 3.57 -5.82
C ILE A 24 -24.08 4.79 -6.24
N LYS A 25 -23.33 5.35 -5.29
CA LYS A 25 -22.43 6.47 -5.53
C LYS A 25 -21.14 5.98 -6.19
N VAL A 26 -21.05 6.12 -7.51
CA VAL A 26 -19.88 5.72 -8.32
C VAL A 26 -18.58 6.31 -7.77
N ALA A 27 -18.59 7.56 -7.34
CA ALA A 27 -17.41 8.22 -6.79
C ALA A 27 -16.84 7.50 -5.55
N ASP A 28 -17.71 6.99 -4.67
CA ASP A 28 -17.27 6.32 -3.44
C ASP A 28 -16.69 4.94 -3.76
N VAL A 29 -17.34 4.19 -4.66
CA VAL A 29 -16.86 2.90 -5.15
C VAL A 29 -15.49 3.05 -5.82
N VAL A 30 -15.35 4.02 -6.73
CA VAL A 30 -14.09 4.24 -7.47
C VAL A 30 -12.98 4.70 -6.53
N ARG A 31 -13.25 5.64 -5.61
CA ARG A 31 -12.24 6.10 -4.64
C ARG A 31 -11.76 4.96 -3.76
N GLU A 32 -12.66 4.09 -3.30
CA GLU A 32 -12.29 2.96 -2.46
C GLU A 32 -11.49 1.93 -3.24
N ALA A 33 -11.93 1.58 -4.45
CA ALA A 33 -11.22 0.66 -5.33
C ALA A 33 -9.80 1.15 -5.63
N LEU A 34 -9.62 2.44 -5.92
CA LEU A 34 -8.30 3.03 -6.17
C LEU A 34 -7.42 3.02 -4.92
N ARG A 35 -7.96 3.38 -3.74
CA ARG A 35 -7.21 3.34 -2.48
C ARG A 35 -6.72 1.93 -2.17
N ARG A 36 -7.60 0.94 -2.32
CA ARG A 36 -7.26 -0.47 -2.13
C ARG A 36 -6.20 -0.96 -3.12
N ALA A 37 -6.37 -0.67 -4.41
CA ALA A 37 -5.40 -1.06 -5.43
C ALA A 37 -3.99 -0.50 -5.14
N VAL A 38 -3.91 0.77 -4.70
CA VAL A 38 -2.63 1.39 -4.31
C VAL A 38 -2.06 0.76 -3.05
N ALA A 39 -2.89 0.46 -2.04
CA ALA A 39 -2.45 -0.18 -0.80
C ALA A 39 -1.88 -1.58 -1.09
N GLU A 40 -2.55 -2.38 -1.91
CA GLU A 40 -2.08 -3.70 -2.32
C GLU A 40 -0.77 -3.61 -3.12
N ALA A 41 -0.65 -2.66 -4.04
CA ALA A 41 0.59 -2.45 -4.79
C ALA A 41 1.77 -2.09 -3.86
N ARG A 42 1.54 -1.22 -2.86
CA ARG A 42 2.55 -0.88 -1.84
C ARG A 42 2.93 -2.08 -0.98
N MET A 43 1.96 -2.92 -0.61
CA MET A 43 2.24 -4.12 0.17
C MET A 43 3.14 -5.09 -0.60
N ARG A 44 2.83 -5.35 -1.87
CA ARG A 44 3.67 -6.20 -2.74
C ARG A 44 5.09 -5.66 -2.88
N GLU A 45 5.24 -4.33 -2.96
CA GLU A 45 6.56 -3.70 -3.00
C GLU A 45 7.34 -3.90 -1.68
N LEU A 46 6.67 -3.81 -0.53
CA LEU A 46 7.28 -4.07 0.77
C LEU A 46 7.65 -5.54 0.94
N GLU A 47 6.78 -6.46 0.52
CA GLU A 47 7.04 -7.91 0.53
C GLU A 47 8.28 -8.24 -0.31
N GLY A 48 8.38 -7.69 -1.53
CA GLY A 48 9.57 -7.89 -2.37
C GLY A 48 10.85 -7.35 -1.72
N LYS A 49 10.81 -6.18 -1.09
CA LYS A 49 11.97 -5.64 -0.36
C LYS A 49 12.34 -6.50 0.85
N LEU A 50 11.36 -7.06 1.55
CA LEU A 50 11.61 -7.99 2.65
C LEU A 50 12.26 -9.27 2.16
N GLU A 51 11.80 -9.83 1.03
CA GLU A 51 12.41 -11.01 0.41
C GLU A 51 13.87 -10.75 0.00
N GLU A 52 14.20 -9.58 -0.52
CA GLU A 52 15.58 -9.19 -0.84
C GLU A 52 16.48 -9.09 0.40
N ILE A 53 15.94 -8.59 1.51
CA ILE A 53 16.70 -8.31 2.74
C ILE A 53 16.73 -9.52 3.68
N ALA A 54 15.75 -10.43 3.62
CA ALA A 54 15.62 -11.57 4.51
C ALA A 54 16.89 -12.44 4.59
N PRO A 55 17.57 -12.81 3.48
CA PRO A 55 18.81 -13.60 3.55
C PRO A 55 19.93 -12.88 4.31
N ILE A 56 20.00 -11.55 4.22
CA ILE A 56 20.99 -10.73 4.93
C ILE A 56 20.68 -10.73 6.43
N LEU A 57 19.40 -10.61 6.79
CA LEU A 57 18.95 -10.62 8.18
C LEU A 57 19.08 -12.00 8.84
N GLU A 58 18.82 -13.09 8.11
CA GLU A 58 19.02 -14.46 8.60
C GLU A 58 20.48 -14.72 8.98
N GLY A 59 21.43 -14.11 8.26
CA GLY A 59 22.85 -14.16 8.59
C GLY A 59 23.28 -13.37 9.83
N MET A 60 22.36 -12.64 10.48
CA MET A 60 22.67 -11.73 11.59
C MET A 60 22.09 -12.25 12.92
N PRO A 61 22.92 -12.82 13.83
CA PRO A 61 22.46 -13.26 15.13
C PRO A 61 21.91 -12.10 15.97
N LEU A 62 20.81 -12.34 16.70
CA LEU A 62 20.19 -11.31 17.54
C LEU A 62 21.16 -10.72 18.58
N ASP A 63 22.05 -11.53 19.14
CA ASP A 63 23.07 -11.08 20.09
C ASP A 63 24.06 -10.09 19.48
N PHE A 64 24.37 -10.24 18.18
CA PHE A 64 25.20 -9.29 17.45
C PHE A 64 24.47 -7.94 17.27
N VAL A 65 23.17 -7.98 16.94
CA VAL A 65 22.32 -6.78 16.81
C VAL A 65 22.26 -6.01 18.13
N VAL A 66 21.92 -6.71 19.22
CA VAL A 66 21.75 -6.10 20.54
C VAL A 66 23.05 -5.46 21.03
N ARG A 67 24.17 -6.16 20.86
CA ARG A 67 25.49 -5.63 21.20
C ARG A 67 25.83 -4.39 20.37
N SER A 68 25.65 -4.44 19.05
CA SER A 68 25.90 -3.29 18.17
C SER A 68 25.09 -2.06 18.57
N ILE A 69 23.80 -2.23 18.91
CA ILE A 69 22.95 -1.12 19.37
C ILE A 69 23.43 -0.56 20.72
N ARG A 70 23.82 -1.42 21.67
CA ARG A 70 24.35 -0.99 22.98
C ARG A 70 25.64 -0.20 22.80
N GLU A 71 26.57 -0.71 22.01
CA GLU A 71 27.85 -0.06 21.73
C GLU A 71 27.68 1.31 21.07
N ASP A 72 26.73 1.47 20.14
CA ASP A 72 26.47 2.76 19.49
C ASP A 72 25.85 3.78 20.46
N ARG A 73 24.93 3.33 21.33
CA ARG A 73 24.33 4.16 22.37
C ARG A 73 25.35 4.63 23.40
N ASP A 74 26.25 3.75 23.82
CA ASP A 74 27.27 4.07 24.84
C ASP A 74 28.41 4.95 24.28
N ARG A 75 28.48 5.14 22.95
CA ARG A 75 29.40 6.05 22.26
C ARG A 75 28.89 7.47 22.08
N ARG A 76 27.60 7.74 22.32
CA ARG A 76 27.01 9.09 22.32
C ARG A 76 26.94 9.67 23.72
#